data_AF-A0A9P7BQ51-F1
#
_entry.id   AF-A0A9P7BQ51-F1
#
_cell.length_a   1.000
_cell.length_b   1.000
_cell.length_c   1.000
_cell.angle_alpha   90.00
_cell.angle_beta   90.00
_cell.angle_gamma   90.00
#
_symmetry.space_group_name_H-M   'P 1'
#
loop_
_entity.id
_entity.type
_entity.pdbx_description
1 polymer ?
#
loop_
_entity_poly.entity_id
_entity_poly.type
_entity_poly.pdbx_seq_one_letter_code
_entity_poly.pdbx_strand_id
1 'polypeptide(L)'
;MSKHDTASTDSTAAAAPASTDITEIGITDGKTFHHSFEIMDFNEDDKSNVILGLDILSHLGIALTGVAHNWDDNEVIFDDSIDDTVKPNNSPAGTEHERTQFIKKIQPLLTENMNMPKDAFCTVPESIIHLTTEKGKIVNHKQYPIAYKLKPVLDEAITLLGQVKQMGCHHKSQ
;
A
#
# COMPACT_ATOMS: atom_id res chain seq x y z
N MET A 1 41.52 -57.18 19.43
CA MET A 1 42.50 -57.01 18.33
C MET A 1 41.77 -56.31 17.20
N SER A 2 42.21 -55.23 16.55
CA SER A 2 43.43 -54.42 16.59
C SER A 2 43.08 -53.10 15.88
N LYS A 3 43.83 -52.03 16.21
CA LYS A 3 43.75 -50.66 15.68
C LYS A 3 44.17 -50.53 14.21
N HIS A 4 44.03 -49.28 13.71
CA HIS A 4 44.77 -48.57 12.64
C HIS A 4 44.05 -48.48 11.28
N ASP A 5 44.05 -47.38 10.51
CA ASP A 5 44.68 -46.06 10.63
C ASP A 5 44.05 -45.05 9.64
N THR A 6 44.28 -43.77 9.95
CA THR A 6 44.07 -42.52 9.19
C THR A 6 44.59 -42.48 7.76
N ALA A 7 43.96 -41.66 6.91
CA ALA A 7 44.65 -40.93 5.84
C ALA A 7 44.07 -39.51 5.68
N SER A 8 44.89 -38.54 6.09
CA SER A 8 44.82 -37.11 5.79
C SER A 8 45.38 -36.88 4.38
N THR A 9 44.75 -36.02 3.60
CA THR A 9 45.41 -35.33 2.49
C THR A 9 45.13 -33.86 2.60
N ASP A 10 46.13 -33.17 3.13
CA ASP A 10 46.35 -31.74 3.12
C ASP A 10 46.72 -31.28 1.70
N SER A 11 46.05 -30.23 1.21
CA SER A 11 46.42 -29.53 -0.04
C SER A 11 46.54 -28.06 0.28
N THR A 12 47.69 -27.69 0.84
CA THR A 12 48.11 -26.31 0.99
C THR A 12 48.55 -25.78 -0.38
N ALA A 13 47.70 -25.01 -1.05
CA ALA A 13 48.07 -24.23 -2.23
C ALA A 13 48.73 -22.92 -1.78
N ALA A 14 49.99 -22.70 -2.16
CA ALA A 14 50.72 -21.47 -1.89
C ALA A 14 50.12 -20.31 -2.70
N ALA A 15 49.70 -19.24 -2.02
CA ALA A 15 49.19 -18.04 -2.67
C ALA A 15 50.31 -17.29 -3.42
N ALA A 16 50.08 -17.01 -4.71
CA ALA A 16 50.93 -16.17 -5.55
C ALA A 16 50.99 -14.73 -4.99
N PRO A 17 52.08 -13.96 -5.24
CA PRO A 17 52.19 -12.60 -4.74
C PRO A 17 51.12 -11.69 -5.36
N ALA A 18 50.30 -11.06 -4.53
CA ALA A 18 49.28 -10.10 -4.96
C ALA A 18 49.95 -8.88 -5.62
N SER A 19 49.63 -8.62 -6.89
CA SER A 19 50.06 -7.41 -7.60
C SER A 19 49.09 -6.29 -7.28
N THR A 20 49.59 -5.12 -6.88
CA THR A 20 48.78 -3.94 -6.58
C THR A 20 49.06 -2.82 -7.58
N ASP A 21 48.04 -2.04 -7.93
CA ASP A 21 48.19 -0.83 -8.74
C ASP A 21 47.39 0.33 -8.14
N ILE A 22 47.95 1.54 -8.27
CA ILE A 22 47.37 2.75 -7.68
C ILE A 22 46.50 3.43 -8.71
N THR A 23 45.20 3.50 -8.44
CA THR A 23 44.23 4.12 -9.34
C THR A 23 43.62 5.36 -8.68
N GLU A 24 43.58 6.47 -9.41
CA GLU A 24 42.85 7.67 -9.01
C GLU A 24 41.36 7.51 -9.37
N ILE A 25 40.48 7.75 -8.39
CA ILE A 25 39.04 7.65 -8.56
C ILE A 25 38.42 9.04 -8.40
N GLY A 26 37.74 9.50 -9.46
CA GLY A 26 36.94 10.72 -9.43
C GLY A 26 35.49 10.42 -9.03
N ILE A 27 34.99 11.10 -7.99
CA ILE A 27 33.60 11.03 -7.56
C ILE A 27 32.83 12.21 -8.16
N THR A 28 31.55 12.01 -8.50
CA THR A 28 30.68 12.96 -9.22
C THR A 28 30.58 14.35 -8.57
N ASP A 29 30.88 14.47 -7.28
CA ASP A 29 30.92 15.72 -6.52
C ASP A 29 32.25 16.49 -6.62
N GLY A 30 33.15 16.10 -7.54
CA GLY A 30 34.45 16.74 -7.76
C GLY A 30 35.53 16.40 -6.72
N LYS A 31 35.26 15.42 -5.85
CA LYS A 31 36.24 14.89 -4.90
C LYS A 31 37.05 13.78 -5.57
N THR A 32 38.37 13.84 -5.46
CA THR A 32 39.27 12.78 -5.94
C THR A 32 39.83 12.00 -4.76
N PHE A 33 39.88 10.68 -4.90
CA PHE A 33 40.41 9.75 -3.91
C PHE A 33 41.42 8.82 -4.58
N HIS A 34 42.58 8.63 -3.93
CA HIS A 34 43.61 7.72 -4.42
C HIS A 34 43.52 6.41 -3.62
N HIS A 35 43.40 5.29 -4.31
CA HIS A 35 43.37 3.98 -3.67
C HIS A 35 44.23 2.98 -4.44
N SER A 36 44.91 2.11 -3.71
CA SER A 36 45.67 1.00 -4.27
C SER A 36 44.77 -0.23 -4.28
N PHE A 37 44.46 -0.75 -5.47
CA PHE A 37 43.66 -1.96 -5.60
C PHE A 37 44.57 -3.17 -5.81
N GLU A 38 44.16 -4.30 -5.26
CA GLU A 38 44.72 -5.60 -5.63
C GLU A 38 44.18 -6.02 -6.99
N ILE A 39 45.08 -6.44 -7.88
CA ILE A 39 44.72 -6.97 -9.20
C ILE A 39 44.48 -8.47 -9.06
N MET A 40 43.30 -8.90 -9.47
CA MET A 40 42.89 -10.30 -9.53
C MET A 40 42.30 -10.59 -10.90
N ASP A 41 42.64 -11.75 -11.45
CA ASP A 41 42.04 -12.24 -12.69
C ASP A 41 40.62 -12.74 -12.40
N PHE A 42 39.63 -12.14 -13.08
CA PHE A 42 38.26 -12.64 -13.09
C PHE A 42 38.14 -13.82 -14.05
N ASN A 43 37.22 -14.76 -13.81
CA ASN A 43 36.95 -15.82 -14.78
C ASN A 43 36.31 -15.21 -16.03
N GLU A 44 36.54 -15.81 -17.20
CA GLU A 44 35.99 -15.30 -18.47
C GLU A 44 34.45 -15.21 -18.49
N ASP A 45 33.78 -16.00 -17.64
CA ASP A 45 32.32 -16.01 -17.49
C ASP A 45 31.78 -14.95 -16.49
N ASP A 46 32.66 -14.30 -15.72
CA ASP A 46 32.28 -13.27 -14.75
C ASP A 46 32.01 -11.94 -15.45
N LYS A 47 30.80 -11.39 -15.25
CA LYS A 47 30.39 -10.09 -15.82
C LYS A 47 30.87 -8.88 -15.01
N SER A 48 31.58 -9.11 -13.91
CA SER A 48 31.99 -8.08 -12.97
C SER A 48 33.38 -7.57 -13.32
N ASN A 49 33.54 -6.26 -13.43
CA ASN A 49 34.84 -5.64 -13.73
C ASN A 49 35.62 -5.24 -12.46
N VAL A 50 34.96 -5.15 -11.31
CA VAL A 50 35.55 -4.72 -10.05
C VAL A 50 34.78 -5.32 -8.86
N ILE A 51 35.50 -5.66 -7.80
CA ILE A 51 34.92 -6.03 -6.50
C ILE A 51 35.29 -4.95 -5.51
N LEU A 52 34.29 -4.41 -4.81
CA LEU A 52 34.48 -3.37 -3.81
C LEU A 52 34.10 -3.89 -2.43
N GLY A 53 35.03 -3.80 -1.48
CA GLY A 53 34.76 -4.07 -0.07
C GLY A 53 33.88 -3.00 0.56
N LEU A 54 33.21 -3.33 1.66
CA LEU A 54 32.35 -2.40 2.41
C LEU A 54 33.13 -1.20 2.98
N ASP A 55 34.41 -1.39 3.23
CA ASP A 55 35.34 -0.38 3.75
C ASP A 55 35.55 0.80 2.79
N ILE A 56 35.63 0.54 1.47
CA ILE A 56 35.82 1.59 0.47
C ILE A 56 34.53 2.27 0.03
N LEU A 57 33.36 1.62 0.16
CA LEU A 57 32.08 2.18 -0.32
C LEU A 57 31.77 3.56 0.28
N SER A 58 31.99 3.73 1.59
CA SER A 58 31.76 5.01 2.27
C SER A 58 32.66 6.13 1.75
N HIS A 59 33.91 5.81 1.39
CA HIS A 59 34.87 6.76 0.80
C HIS A 59 34.47 7.17 -0.61
N LEU A 60 33.78 6.29 -1.33
CA LEU A 60 33.19 6.55 -2.66
C LEU A 60 31.85 7.30 -2.58
N GLY A 61 31.35 7.63 -1.39
CA GLY A 61 30.03 8.24 -1.21
C GLY A 61 28.87 7.29 -1.47
N ILE A 62 29.12 5.97 -1.44
CA ILE A 62 28.11 4.93 -1.64
C ILE A 62 27.63 4.45 -0.26
N ALA A 63 26.34 4.61 0.00
CA ALA A 63 25.69 4.08 1.20
C ALA A 63 24.82 2.87 0.86
N LEU A 64 25.06 1.75 1.53
CA LEU A 64 24.19 0.58 1.45
C LEU A 64 23.09 0.71 2.51
N THR A 65 21.89 1.11 2.09
CA THR A 65 20.72 1.29 2.95
C THR A 65 19.63 0.29 2.61
N GLY A 66 18.93 -0.24 3.62
CA GLY A 66 17.81 -1.18 3.41
C GLY A 66 18.24 -2.60 3.04
N VAL A 67 19.51 -2.95 3.25
CA VAL A 67 19.98 -4.33 3.10
C VAL A 67 19.51 -5.13 4.32
N ALA A 68 18.89 -6.28 4.09
CA ALA A 68 18.46 -7.17 5.16
C ALA A 68 19.70 -7.71 5.90
N HIS A 69 19.82 -7.38 7.19
CA HIS A 69 20.85 -7.90 8.06
C HIS A 69 20.23 -8.99 8.93
N ASN A 70 20.66 -10.25 8.76
CA ASN A 70 20.32 -11.32 9.69
C ASN A 70 21.30 -11.26 10.86
N TRP A 71 20.80 -11.00 12.06
CA TRP A 71 21.51 -11.41 13.28
C TRP A 71 20.98 -12.80 13.60
N ASP A 72 21.85 -13.82 13.57
CA ASP A 72 21.48 -15.21 13.86
C ASP A 72 20.80 -15.42 15.24
N ASP A 73 20.71 -14.37 16.05
CA ASP A 73 20.12 -14.36 17.40
C ASP A 73 18.70 -13.75 17.49
N ASN A 74 18.08 -13.33 16.38
CA ASN A 74 16.75 -12.72 16.42
C ASN A 74 15.65 -13.68 15.96
N GLU A 75 15.21 -14.59 16.83
CA GLU A 75 13.83 -15.10 16.75
C GLU A 75 12.90 -13.90 16.98
N VAL A 76 12.39 -13.31 15.90
CA VAL A 76 11.34 -12.30 16.00
C VAL A 76 10.08 -13.01 16.46
N ILE A 77 9.84 -13.00 17.77
CA ILE A 77 8.57 -13.42 18.35
C ILE A 77 7.55 -12.34 17.97
N PHE A 78 6.73 -12.63 16.97
CA PHE A 78 5.55 -11.83 16.67
C PHE A 78 4.51 -12.14 17.73
N ASP A 79 4.14 -11.13 18.52
CA ASP A 79 3.01 -11.22 19.43
C ASP A 79 1.72 -11.05 18.63
N ASP A 80 1.19 -12.19 18.17
CA ASP A 80 -0.12 -12.26 17.49
C ASP A 80 -1.30 -12.15 18.49
N SER A 81 -1.05 -11.78 19.76
CA SER A 81 -2.14 -11.55 20.70
C SER A 81 -2.94 -10.31 20.31
N ILE A 82 -4.24 -10.52 20.06
CA ILE A 82 -5.20 -9.44 19.87
C ILE A 82 -5.59 -8.94 21.25
N ASP A 83 -5.34 -7.65 21.52
CA ASP A 83 -5.80 -7.00 22.74
C ASP A 83 -7.32 -6.79 22.70
N ASP A 84 -8.06 -7.77 23.24
CA ASP A 84 -9.52 -7.73 23.40
C ASP A 84 -10.03 -6.60 24.33
N THR A 85 -9.13 -5.87 25.01
CA THR A 85 -9.51 -4.71 25.83
C THR A 85 -9.82 -3.46 25.00
N VAL A 86 -9.31 -3.40 23.75
CA VAL A 86 -9.57 -2.28 22.84
C VAL A 86 -10.99 -2.38 22.29
N LYS A 87 -11.89 -1.57 22.83
CA LYS A 87 -13.27 -1.49 22.35
C LYS A 87 -13.34 -0.67 21.04
N PRO A 88 -13.98 -1.19 19.98
CA PRO A 88 -14.27 -0.40 18.79
C PRO A 88 -14.99 0.90 19.14
N ASN A 89 -14.62 1.99 18.47
CA ASN A 89 -15.14 3.34 18.71
C ASN A 89 -14.85 3.94 20.10
N ASN A 90 -13.99 3.32 20.92
CA ASN A 90 -13.58 3.82 22.24
C ASN A 90 -12.14 4.40 22.23
N SER A 91 -11.78 5.06 21.14
CA SER A 91 -10.53 5.82 21.01
C SER A 91 -10.86 7.16 20.33
N PRO A 92 -11.48 8.09 21.06
CA PRO A 92 -11.88 9.37 20.48
C PRO A 92 -10.64 10.20 20.14
N ALA A 93 -10.61 10.75 18.93
CA ALA A 93 -9.56 11.67 18.53
C ALA A 93 -9.72 13.02 19.23
N GLY A 94 -8.62 13.54 19.78
CA GLY A 94 -8.57 14.81 20.49
C GLY A 94 -9.12 14.76 21.91
N THR A 95 -8.99 15.88 22.62
CA THR A 95 -9.51 16.05 23.98
C THR A 95 -11.04 16.16 24.00
N GLU A 96 -11.66 15.90 25.15
CA GLU A 96 -13.11 16.07 25.33
C GLU A 96 -13.56 17.52 24.99
N HIS A 97 -12.72 18.50 25.32
CA HIS A 97 -12.98 19.90 25.02
C HIS A 97 -12.99 20.17 23.51
N GLU A 98 -11.97 19.71 22.78
CA GLU A 98 -11.87 19.88 21.32
C GLU A 98 -13.04 19.20 20.61
N ARG A 99 -13.42 18.00 21.04
CA ARG A 99 -14.55 17.26 20.50
C ARG A 99 -15.87 17.99 20.74
N THR A 100 -16.10 18.49 21.95
CA THR A 100 -17.31 19.25 22.27
C THR A 100 -17.40 20.51 21.41
N GLN A 101 -16.28 21.23 21.24
CA GLN A 101 -16.22 22.42 20.36
C GLN A 101 -16.47 22.04 18.89
N PHE A 102 -15.90 20.94 18.42
CA PHE A 102 -16.09 20.43 17.07
C PHE A 102 -17.56 20.07 16.81
N ILE A 103 -18.16 19.24 17.67
CA ILE A 103 -19.57 18.85 17.56
C ILE A 103 -20.46 20.08 17.60
N LYS A 104 -20.22 21.03 18.52
CA LYS A 104 -20.98 22.28 18.61
C LYS A 104 -20.93 23.09 17.30
N LYS A 105 -19.79 23.09 16.61
CA LYS A 105 -19.63 23.79 15.32
C LYS A 105 -20.35 23.09 14.17
N ILE A 106 -20.35 21.76 14.13
CA ILE A 106 -20.98 21.00 13.02
C ILE A 106 -22.47 20.72 13.24
N GLN A 107 -22.94 20.76 14.48
CA GLN A 107 -24.34 20.48 14.84
C GLN A 107 -25.37 21.27 14.01
N PRO A 108 -25.23 22.59 13.76
CA PRO A 108 -26.18 23.30 12.92
C PRO A 108 -26.24 22.75 11.49
N LEU A 109 -25.08 22.43 10.89
CA LEU A 109 -25.01 21.85 9.54
C LEU A 109 -25.66 20.47 9.49
N LEU A 110 -25.47 19.66 10.54
CA LEU A 110 -26.13 18.36 10.65
C LEU A 110 -27.65 18.53 10.76
N THR A 111 -28.12 19.48 11.56
CA THR A 111 -29.55 19.78 11.70
C THR A 111 -30.16 20.26 10.39
N GLU A 112 -29.49 21.16 9.67
CA GLU A 112 -29.92 21.60 8.34
C GLU A 112 -29.98 20.44 7.35
N ASN A 113 -28.95 19.58 7.31
CA ASN A 113 -28.92 18.40 6.45
C ASN A 113 -30.03 17.39 6.79
N MET A 114 -30.36 17.19 8.08
CA MET A 114 -31.46 16.32 8.51
C MET A 114 -32.83 16.87 8.14
N ASN A 115 -32.97 18.20 8.09
CA ASN A 115 -34.23 18.86 7.73
C ASN A 115 -34.44 18.94 6.21
N MET A 116 -33.46 18.54 5.39
CA MET A 116 -33.64 18.49 3.94
C MET A 116 -34.77 17.52 3.59
N PRO A 117 -35.75 17.94 2.78
CA PRO A 117 -36.80 17.05 2.30
C PRO A 117 -36.20 15.85 1.56
N LYS A 118 -36.74 14.64 1.79
CA LYS A 118 -36.26 13.41 1.14
C LYS A 118 -36.49 13.40 -0.37
N ASP A 119 -37.38 14.26 -0.85
CA ASP A 119 -37.72 14.50 -2.26
C ASP A 119 -36.99 15.71 -2.85
N ALA A 120 -36.11 16.38 -2.08
CA ALA A 120 -35.33 17.49 -2.59
C ALA A 120 -34.35 17.01 -3.67
N PHE A 121 -34.36 17.68 -4.82
CA PHE A 121 -33.37 17.46 -5.87
C PHE A 121 -32.06 18.18 -5.51
N CYS A 122 -30.95 17.61 -5.96
CA CYS A 122 -29.65 18.27 -5.84
C CYS A 122 -29.67 19.57 -6.67
N THR A 123 -29.29 20.68 -6.05
CA THR A 123 -29.26 22.00 -6.68
C THR A 123 -28.03 22.22 -7.55
N VAL A 124 -27.04 21.32 -7.46
CA VAL A 124 -25.80 21.36 -8.23
C VAL A 124 -26.12 21.07 -9.70
N PRO A 125 -25.85 21.98 -10.65
CA PRO A 125 -26.24 21.81 -12.05
C PRO A 125 -25.59 20.58 -12.71
N GLU A 126 -24.41 20.18 -12.25
CA GLU A 126 -23.70 18.97 -12.66
C GLU A 126 -24.44 17.67 -12.28
N SER A 127 -25.41 17.73 -11.37
CA SER A 127 -26.25 16.57 -11.04
C SER A 127 -27.29 16.24 -12.13
N ILE A 128 -27.47 17.11 -13.12
CA ILE A 128 -28.38 16.91 -14.23
C ILE A 128 -27.65 16.19 -15.37
N ILE A 129 -28.01 14.91 -15.58
CA ILE A 129 -27.46 14.11 -16.68
C ILE A 129 -28.37 14.22 -17.91
N HIS A 130 -27.84 14.81 -18.98
CA HIS A 130 -28.52 14.88 -20.27
C HIS A 130 -28.17 13.66 -21.14
N LEU A 131 -29.13 12.76 -21.33
CA LEU A 131 -28.98 11.62 -22.24
C LEU A 131 -29.52 11.99 -23.62
N THR A 132 -28.66 11.96 -24.64
CA THR A 132 -29.07 12.18 -26.04
C THR A 132 -29.68 10.88 -26.59
N THR A 133 -31.00 10.79 -26.60
CA THR A 133 -31.73 9.66 -27.21
C THR A 133 -32.18 10.01 -28.63
N GLU A 134 -32.03 9.06 -29.56
CA GLU A 134 -32.56 9.22 -30.92
C GLU A 134 -34.09 9.29 -30.88
N LYS A 135 -34.66 10.33 -31.50
CA LYS A 135 -36.11 10.55 -31.52
C LYS A 135 -36.84 9.35 -32.12
N GLY A 136 -37.80 8.79 -31.38
CA GLY A 136 -38.65 7.69 -31.84
C GLY A 136 -38.02 6.29 -31.71
N LYS A 137 -36.82 6.16 -31.15
CA LYS A 137 -36.26 4.85 -30.79
C LYS A 137 -36.75 4.42 -29.41
N ILE A 138 -37.36 3.24 -29.33
CA ILE A 138 -37.80 2.61 -28.08
C ILE A 138 -37.03 1.30 -27.92
N VAL A 139 -36.46 1.10 -26.74
CA VAL A 139 -35.76 -0.14 -26.38
C VAL A 139 -36.58 -0.87 -25.33
N ASN A 140 -37.15 -2.02 -25.70
CA ASN A 140 -37.92 -2.87 -24.80
C ASN A 140 -37.15 -4.17 -24.56
N HIS A 141 -36.61 -4.34 -23.36
CA HIS A 141 -35.97 -5.58 -22.94
C HIS A 141 -36.87 -6.36 -21.99
N LYS A 142 -36.97 -7.67 -22.21
CA LYS A 142 -37.68 -8.56 -21.28
C LYS A 142 -36.88 -8.71 -20.00
N GLN A 143 -37.52 -8.50 -18.85
CA GLN A 143 -36.92 -8.76 -17.55
C GLN A 143 -36.59 -10.25 -17.40
N TYR A 144 -35.36 -10.57 -16.98
CA TYR A 144 -34.97 -11.95 -16.68
C TYR A 144 -35.72 -12.49 -15.46
N PRO A 145 -35.99 -13.81 -15.39
CA PRO A 145 -36.62 -14.42 -14.22
C PRO A 145 -35.81 -14.15 -12.93
N ILE A 146 -36.47 -13.56 -11.95
CA ILE A 146 -35.88 -13.28 -10.63
C ILE A 146 -36.12 -14.50 -9.73
N ALA A 147 -35.08 -14.95 -9.03
CA ALA A 147 -35.18 -16.09 -8.12
C ALA A 147 -36.25 -15.87 -7.04
N TYR A 148 -37.06 -16.88 -6.74
CA TYR A 148 -38.17 -16.77 -5.79
C TYR A 148 -37.74 -16.28 -4.41
N LYS A 149 -36.55 -16.67 -3.95
CA LYS A 149 -35.99 -16.23 -2.66
C LYS A 149 -35.72 -14.73 -2.59
N LEU A 150 -35.48 -14.07 -3.73
CA LEU A 150 -35.19 -12.64 -3.81
C LEU A 150 -36.43 -11.77 -4.02
N LYS A 151 -37.57 -12.37 -4.39
CA LYS A 151 -38.81 -11.63 -4.64
C LYS A 151 -39.29 -10.83 -3.43
N PRO A 152 -39.33 -11.38 -2.20
CA PRO A 152 -39.79 -10.62 -1.02
C PRO A 152 -38.95 -9.36 -0.77
N VAL A 153 -37.63 -9.46 -0.91
CA VAL A 153 -36.71 -8.33 -0.74
C VAL A 153 -36.95 -7.25 -1.80
N LEU A 154 -37.18 -7.67 -3.04
CA LEU A 154 -37.51 -6.75 -4.13
C LEU A 154 -38.87 -6.06 -3.90
N ASP A 155 -39.89 -6.82 -3.50
CA ASP A 155 -41.23 -6.30 -3.26
C ASP A 155 -41.24 -5.28 -2.12
N GLU A 156 -40.48 -5.54 -1.06
CA GLU A 156 -40.26 -4.58 0.04
C GLU A 156 -39.62 -3.29 -0.48
N ALA A 157 -38.52 -3.40 -1.23
CA ALA A 157 -37.83 -2.23 -1.80
C ALA A 157 -38.74 -1.42 -2.74
N ILE A 158 -39.51 -2.10 -3.61
CA ILE A 158 -40.48 -1.43 -4.50
C ILE A 158 -41.55 -0.71 -3.69
N THR A 159 -42.05 -1.32 -2.62
CA THR A 159 -43.08 -0.72 -1.76
C THR A 159 -42.56 0.54 -1.08
N LEU A 160 -41.36 0.47 -0.50
CA LEU A 160 -40.71 1.63 0.13
C LEU A 160 -40.51 2.77 -0.87
N LEU A 161 -40.01 2.46 -2.07
CA LEU A 161 -39.81 3.47 -3.13
C LEU A 161 -41.14 4.03 -3.67
N GLY A 162 -42.18 3.20 -3.76
CA GLY A 162 -43.51 3.59 -4.21
C GLY A 162 -44.17 4.62 -3.29
N GLN A 163 -43.98 4.49 -1.97
CA GLN A 163 -44.47 5.45 -0.98
C GLN A 163 -43.77 6.82 -1.11
N VAL A 164 -42.46 6.83 -1.39
CA VAL A 164 -41.69 8.06 -1.61
C VAL A 164 -42.18 8.81 -2.87
N LYS A 165 -42.53 8.08 -3.93
CA LYS A 165 -43.00 8.68 -5.19
C LYS A 165 -44.38 9.34 -5.11
N GLN A 166 -45.31 8.80 -4.32
CA GLN A 166 -46.65 9.41 -4.18
C GLN A 166 -46.62 10.74 -3.42
N MET A 167 -45.71 10.91 -2.45
CA MET A 167 -45.57 12.17 -1.72
C MET A 167 -45.04 13.32 -2.59
N GLY A 168 -44.13 13.05 -3.55
CA GLY A 168 -43.60 14.07 -4.47
C GLY A 168 -44.54 14.45 -5.63
N CYS A 169 -45.48 13.58 -6.00
CA CYS A 169 -46.43 13.86 -7.09
C CYS A 169 -47.59 14.77 -6.66
N HIS A 170 -47.94 14.82 -5.37
CA HIS A 170 -49.02 15.68 -4.89
C HIS A 170 -48.65 17.17 -4.75
N HIS A 171 -47.36 17.53 -4.88
CA HIS A 171 -46.90 18.92 -4.75
C HIS A 171 -46.81 19.69 -6.09
N LYS A 172 -47.15 19.06 -7.23
CA LYS A 172 -47.13 19.68 -8.57
C LYS A 172 -48.51 19.88 -9.21
N SER A 173 -49.58 19.87 -8.41
CA SER A 173 -50.92 20.26 -8.84
C SER A 173 -51.46 21.38 -7.95
N GLN A 174 -50.82 22.54 -7.98
CA GLN A 174 -51.44 23.85 -7.76
C GLN A 174 -50.77 24.87 -8.68
#